data_AF-X0YYF0-F1
#
_entry.id   AF-X0YYF0-F1
#
_cell.length_a   1.000
_cell.length_b   1.000
_cell.length_c   1.000
_cell.angle_alpha   90.00
_cell.angle_beta   90.00
_cell.angle_gamma   90.00
#
_symmetry.space_group_name_H-M   'P 1'
#
loop_
_entity.id
_entity.type
_entity.pdbx_description
1 polymer ?
#
loop_
_entity_poly.entity_id
_entity_poly.type
_entity_poly.pdbx_seq_one_letter_code
_entity_poly.pdbx_strand_id
1 'polypeptide(L)' 'PQGKKARVIPVLCKGDGVCNSKCPTGAISLKHFTDDEIFAQIDAEVSALAEVPALVEVH' A
#
# COMPACT_ATOMS: atom_id res chain seq x y z
N PRO A 1 -16.14 0.44 -21.90
CA PRO A 1 -14.99 1.37 -21.92
C PRO A 1 -14.07 1.12 -23.13
N GLN A 2 -13.88 2.12 -24.00
CA GLN A 2 -13.23 2.00 -25.31
C GLN A 2 -11.98 2.91 -25.37
N GLY A 3 -11.02 2.69 -24.45
CA GLY A 3 -9.76 3.43 -24.35
C GLY A 3 -8.55 2.51 -24.16
N LYS A 4 -7.35 2.97 -24.49
CA LYS A 4 -6.11 2.19 -24.35
C LYS A 4 -5.86 1.85 -22.88
N LYS A 5 -5.67 0.56 -22.57
CA LYS A 5 -5.34 0.11 -21.21
C LYS A 5 -3.91 0.52 -20.86
N ALA A 6 -3.73 1.11 -19.68
CA ALA A 6 -2.40 1.42 -19.15
C ALA A 6 -1.55 0.16 -18.94
N ARG A 7 -0.23 0.31 -19.01
CA ARG A 7 0.77 -0.76 -18.85
C ARG A 7 2.00 -0.20 -18.14
N VAL A 8 2.60 -1.02 -17.28
CA VAL A 8 3.92 -0.75 -16.72
C VAL A 8 4.96 -1.28 -17.70
N ILE A 9 6.04 -0.52 -17.88
CA ILE A 9 7.25 -1.00 -18.57
C ILE A 9 8.21 -1.50 -17.47
N PRO A 10 8.36 -2.82 -17.25
CA PRO A 10 9.02 -3.33 -16.05
C PRO A 10 10.47 -2.85 -15.88
N VAL A 11 11.21 -2.70 -16.99
CA VAL A 11 12.61 -2.27 -16.96
C VAL A 11 12.80 -0.82 -16.48
N LEU A 12 11.76 0.02 -16.62
CA LEU A 12 11.78 1.42 -16.16
C LEU A 12 11.21 1.59 -14.75
N CYS A 13 10.44 0.62 -14.25
CA CYS A 13 9.83 0.69 -12.93
C CYS A 13 10.89 0.55 -11.83
N LYS A 14 10.95 1.53 -10.92
CA LYS A 14 11.83 1.51 -9.74
C LYS A 14 11.13 1.10 -8.45
N GLY A 15 9.81 0.88 -8.51
CA GLY A 15 9.03 0.38 -7.37
C GLY A 15 8.72 1.42 -6.30
N ASP A 16 8.54 2.70 -6.67
CA ASP A 16 8.18 3.78 -5.73
C ASP A 16 6.74 3.73 -5.21
N GLY A 17 5.83 3.04 -5.90
CA GLY A 17 4.42 2.93 -5.52
C GLY A 17 3.55 4.15 -5.82
N VAL A 18 4.03 5.14 -6.58
CA VAL A 18 3.20 6.32 -6.92
C VAL A 18 2.04 5.92 -7.85
N CYS A 19 2.26 4.93 -8.72
CA CYS A 19 1.27 4.50 -9.68
C CYS A 19 0.09 3.71 -9.08
N ASN A 20 0.31 2.83 -8.08
CA ASN A 20 -0.78 2.11 -7.42
C ASN A 20 -1.48 2.99 -6.37
N SER A 21 -0.73 3.74 -5.56
CA SER A 21 -1.33 4.62 -4.54
C SER A 21 -2.26 5.69 -5.11
N LYS A 22 -2.01 6.16 -6.34
CA LYS A 22 -2.85 7.17 -7.00
C LYS A 22 -3.91 6.60 -7.93
N CYS A 23 -3.93 5.30 -8.22
CA CYS A 23 -4.86 4.74 -9.20
C CYS A 23 -6.29 4.70 -8.62
N PRO A 24 -7.25 5.49 -9.14
CA PRO A 24 -8.58 5.58 -8.53
C PRO A 24 -9.42 4.31 -8.75
N THR A 25 -9.01 3.42 -9.66
CA THR A 25 -9.73 2.18 -9.97
C THR A 25 -9.01 0.94 -9.43
N GLY A 26 -7.90 1.08 -8.70
CA GLY A 26 -7.12 -0.06 -8.20
C GLY A 26 -6.59 -0.99 -9.30
N ALA A 27 -6.38 -0.50 -10.53
CA ALA A 27 -6.08 -1.33 -11.70
C ALA A 27 -4.62 -1.82 -11.77
N ILE A 28 -3.79 -1.44 -10.80
CA ILE A 28 -2.35 -1.74 -10.72
C ILE A 28 -1.96 -1.93 -9.26
N SER A 29 -1.05 -2.86 -9.00
CA SER A 29 -0.51 -3.15 -7.67
C SER A 29 1.02 -3.17 -7.72
N LEU A 30 1.65 -2.78 -6.61
CA LEU A 30 3.10 -2.88 -6.41
C LEU A 30 3.42 -4.24 -5.77
N LYS A 31 4.53 -4.87 -6.18
CA LYS A 31 4.98 -6.11 -5.56
C LYS A 31 5.58 -5.82 -4.18
N HIS A 32 5.34 -6.71 -3.21
CA HIS A 32 5.89 -6.68 -1.85
C HIS A 32 5.39 -5.54 -0.95
N PHE A 33 4.46 -4.74 -1.45
CA PHE A 33 3.77 -3.67 -0.75
C PHE A 33 2.30 -3.67 -1.17
N THR A 34 1.71 -4.86 -1.17
CA THR A 34 0.28 -5.03 -1.40
C THR A 34 -0.51 -4.46 -0.22
N ASP A 35 -1.76 -4.10 -0.45
CA ASP A 35 -2.63 -3.57 0.60
C ASP A 35 -2.73 -4.58 1.77
N ASP A 36 -2.87 -5.87 1.49
CA ASP A 36 -2.91 -6.93 2.50
C ASP A 36 -1.61 -7.00 3.34
N GLU A 37 -0.44 -6.89 2.71
CA GLU A 37 0.85 -6.87 3.42
C GLU A 37 1.00 -5.62 4.30
N ILE A 38 0.54 -4.45 3.82
CA ILE A 38 0.59 -3.20 4.58
C ILE A 38 -0.40 -3.23 5.75
N PHE A 39 -1.63 -3.69 5.52
CA PHE A 39 -2.62 -3.82 6.60
C PHE A 39 -2.18 -4.84 7.64
N ALA A 40 -1.57 -5.95 7.24
CA ALA A 40 -1.00 -6.90 8.20
C ALA A 40 0.10 -6.27 9.08
N GLN A 41 0.93 -5.37 8.51
CA GLN A 41 1.91 -4.61 9.30
C GLN A 41 1.24 -3.64 10.28
N ILE A 42 0.18 -2.94 9.84
CA ILE A 42 -0.59 -2.03 10.71
C ILE A 42 -1.24 -2.81 11.85
N ASP A 43 -1.92 -3.92 11.54
CA ASP A 43 -2.63 -4.74 12.53
C ASP A 43 -1.69 -5.37 13.55
N ALA A 44 -0.50 -5.81 13.10
CA ALA A 44 0.55 -6.32 13.98
C ALA A 44 1.02 -5.24 14.97
N GLU A 45 1.26 -4.02 14.48
CA GLU A 45 1.67 -2.90 15.34
C GLU A 45 0.54 -2.49 16.28
N VAL A 46 -0.68 -2.31 15.79
CA VAL A 46 -1.84 -1.93 16.62
C VAL A 46 -2.10 -2.97 17.72
N SER A 47 -1.97 -4.26 17.41
CA SER A 47 -2.08 -5.33 18.40
C SER A 47 -0.99 -5.24 19.45
N ALA A 48 0.26 -4.94 19.06
CA ALA A 48 1.36 -4.72 19.99
C ALA A 48 1.16 -3.47 20.86
N LEU A 49 0.56 -2.41 20.31
CA LEU A 49 0.23 -1.18 21.06
C LEU A 49 -0.91 -1.39 22.07
N ALA A 50 -1.86 -2.29 21.81
CA ALA A 50 -2.89 -2.65 22.79
C ALA A 50 -2.30 -3.25 24.08
N GLU A 51 -1.08 -3.79 24.01
CA GLU A 51 -0.34 -4.31 25.15
C GLU A 51 0.55 -3.23 25.84
N VAL A 52 0.67 -2.04 25.24
CA VAL A 52 1.50 -0.92 25.73
C VAL A 52 0.66 0.37 25.83
N PRO A 53 0.08 0.70 27.00
CA PRO A 53 -0.87 1.80 27.18
C PRO A 53 -0.33 3.22 26.88
N ALA A 54 0.97 3.40 26.67
CA ALA A 54 1.64 4.70 26.65
C ALA A 54 1.72 5.38 25.26
N LEU A 55 1.28 4.73 24.18
CA LEU A 55 1.43 5.26 22.80
C LEU A 55 0.11 5.71 22.14
N VAL A 56 -1.02 5.64 22.85
CA VAL A 56 -2.34 6.05 22.31
C VAL A 56 -2.55 7.58 22.34
N GLU A 57 -1.63 8.36 22.93
CA GLU A 57 -1.65 9.83 22.85
C GLU A 57 -0.88 10.32 21.61
N VAL A 58 -1.49 10.16 20.44
CA VAL A 58 -1.10 10.94 19.26
C VAL A 58 -1.77 12.31 19.31
N HIS A 59 -1.16 13.24 20.05
CA HIS A 59 -1.33 14.68 19.85
C HIS A 59 -0.19 15.22 18.97
#